data_AF-A0A4Z2ET81-F1
#
_entry.id   AF-A0A4Z2ET81-F1
#
_cell.length_a   1.000
_cell.length_b   1.000
_cell.length_c   1.000
_cell.angle_alpha   90.00
_cell.angle_beta   90.00
_cell.angle_gamma   90.00
#
_symmetry.space_group_name_H-M   'P 1'
#
loop_
_entity.id
_entity.type
_entity.pdbx_description
1 polymer ?
#
loop_
_entity_poly.entity_id
_entity_poly.type
_entity_poly.pdbx_seq_one_letter_code
_entity_poly.pdbx_strand_id
1 'polypeptide(L)'
;MTTYGAILHEGSFCRNSFNILDLLVVSVSLLSMGMESSAISVVKILRTIGNIVLVTMLLDFMFACIGVQLFKGKFYACTDPDKMTEETCKGWYIRYQEGALHELEVRPREWTNAGLNFDNILNGMLALFTISTFEGWPK
;
A
#
# COMPACT_ATOMS: atom_id res chain seq x y z
N MET A 1 -3.27 -13.93 -24.83
CA MET A 1 -2.47 -14.09 -23.59
C MET A 1 -1.14 -14.84 -23.79
N THR A 2 -0.72 -15.20 -25.02
CA THR A 2 0.48 -16.07 -25.23
C THR A 2 1.58 -15.45 -26.12
N THR A 3 1.66 -14.12 -26.26
CA THR A 3 2.72 -13.50 -27.08
C THR A 3 3.98 -13.11 -26.29
N TYR A 4 3.91 -12.84 -24.98
CA TYR A 4 5.05 -12.30 -24.20
C TYR A 4 5.45 -13.11 -22.95
N GLY A 5 4.85 -14.29 -22.73
CA GLY A 5 5.11 -15.13 -21.55
C GLY A 5 4.60 -14.52 -20.23
N ALA A 6 4.63 -15.34 -19.17
CA ALA A 6 4.05 -14.95 -17.87
C ALA A 6 4.95 -13.98 -17.07
N ILE A 7 6.28 -14.16 -17.07
CA ILE A 7 7.16 -13.54 -16.06
C ILE A 7 8.42 -12.84 -16.63
N LEU A 8 8.96 -13.26 -17.79
CA LEU A 8 10.37 -12.94 -18.12
C LEU A 8 10.61 -11.81 -19.15
N HIS A 9 9.59 -11.25 -19.81
CA HIS A 9 9.77 -10.21 -20.85
C HIS A 9 9.33 -8.83 -20.36
N GLU A 10 9.91 -7.74 -20.88
CA GLU A 10 9.56 -6.38 -20.48
C GLU A 10 8.09 -5.99 -20.75
N GLY A 11 7.39 -6.75 -21.60
CA GLY A 11 5.95 -6.72 -21.86
C GLY A 11 5.16 -7.89 -21.27
N SER A 12 5.68 -8.54 -20.22
CA SER A 12 5.08 -9.69 -19.52
C SER A 12 3.68 -9.38 -18.99
N PHE A 13 2.81 -10.40 -19.03
CA PHE A 13 1.43 -10.31 -18.55
C PHE A 13 1.35 -9.81 -17.09
N CYS A 14 2.17 -10.33 -16.18
CA CYS A 14 2.15 -9.97 -14.74
C CYS A 14 2.76 -8.60 -14.41
N ARG A 15 3.23 -7.82 -15.39
CA ARG A 15 3.77 -6.47 -15.16
C ARG A 15 2.68 -5.38 -15.20
N ASN A 16 1.52 -5.72 -15.77
CA ASN A 16 0.37 -4.83 -15.87
C ASN A 16 -0.61 -5.10 -14.72
N SER A 17 -0.93 -4.09 -13.91
CA SER A 17 -1.82 -4.24 -12.75
C SER A 17 -3.20 -4.81 -13.11
N PHE A 18 -3.70 -4.52 -14.31
CA PHE A 18 -4.97 -5.07 -14.80
C PHE A 18 -4.92 -6.58 -15.05
N ASN A 19 -3.80 -7.10 -15.53
CA ASN A 19 -3.63 -8.54 -15.76
C ASN A 19 -3.45 -9.31 -14.43
N ILE A 20 -2.81 -8.67 -13.44
CA ILE A 20 -2.75 -9.19 -12.06
C ILE A 20 -4.15 -9.21 -11.46
N LEU A 21 -4.96 -8.16 -11.68
CA LEU A 21 -6.35 -8.10 -11.24
C LEU A 21 -7.17 -9.24 -11.87
N ASP A 22 -7.06 -9.45 -13.17
CA ASP A 22 -7.75 -10.54 -13.88
C ASP A 22 -7.34 -11.92 -13.33
N LEU A 23 -6.04 -12.15 -13.09
CA LEU A 23 -5.55 -13.41 -12.50
C LEU A 23 -6.05 -13.59 -11.06
N LEU A 24 -6.05 -12.52 -10.26
CA LEU A 24 -6.58 -12.52 -8.90
C LEU A 24 -8.06 -12.90 -8.94
N VAL A 25 -8.88 -12.21 -9.73
CA VAL A 25 -10.33 -12.47 -9.87
C VAL A 25 -10.61 -13.92 -10.29
N VAL A 26 -9.86 -14.46 -11.24
CA VAL A 26 -10.04 -15.85 -11.69
C VAL A 26 -9.63 -16.86 -10.61
N SER A 27 -8.46 -16.67 -9.98
CA SER A 27 -7.98 -17.57 -8.91
C SER A 27 -8.93 -17.60 -7.71
N VAL A 28 -9.43 -16.42 -7.34
CA VAL A 28 -10.47 -16.18 -6.34
C VAL A 28 -11.76 -16.94 -6.66
N SER A 29 -12.24 -16.85 -7.89
CA SER A 29 -13.49 -17.48 -8.32
C SER A 29 -13.39 -19.00 -8.26
N LEU A 30 -12.25 -19.56 -8.70
CA LEU A 30 -11.96 -20.99 -8.64
C LEU A 30 -11.86 -21.51 -7.20
N LEU A 31 -11.24 -20.75 -6.28
CA LEU A 31 -11.19 -21.11 -4.86
C LEU A 31 -12.59 -21.12 -4.23
N SER A 32 -13.45 -20.15 -4.57
CA SER A 32 -14.83 -20.11 -4.07
C SER A 32 -15.68 -21.28 -4.58
N MET A 33 -15.45 -21.74 -5.81
CA MET A 33 -16.10 -22.91 -6.42
C MET A 33 -15.55 -24.24 -5.90
N GLY A 34 -14.26 -24.32 -5.53
CA GLY A 34 -13.62 -25.55 -5.06
C GLY A 34 -13.96 -25.95 -3.62
N MET A 35 -14.54 -25.04 -2.83
CA MET A 35 -14.85 -25.26 -1.41
C MET A 35 -16.27 -25.82 -1.14
N GLU A 36 -16.82 -26.63 -2.06
CA GLU A 36 -18.20 -27.15 -1.92
C GLU A 36 -18.36 -28.35 -0.98
N SER A 37 -17.27 -28.96 -0.49
CA SER A 37 -17.35 -30.25 0.20
C SER A 37 -16.96 -30.21 1.68
N SER A 38 -17.83 -29.68 2.55
CA SER A 38 -17.69 -29.96 4.00
C SER A 38 -19.00 -29.82 4.80
N ALA A 39 -19.27 -30.83 5.64
CA ALA A 39 -20.46 -30.98 6.48
C ALA A 39 -20.32 -30.36 7.89
N ILE A 40 -19.41 -29.40 8.09
CA ILE A 40 -19.09 -28.82 9.41
C ILE A 40 -19.42 -27.32 9.44
N SER A 41 -20.24 -26.88 10.39
CA SER A 41 -20.77 -25.50 10.50
C SER A 41 -19.70 -24.39 10.51
N VAL A 42 -18.51 -24.66 11.06
CA VAL A 42 -17.39 -23.71 11.10
C VAL A 42 -16.85 -23.42 9.71
N VAL A 43 -16.72 -24.44 8.85
CA VAL A 43 -16.21 -24.28 7.48
C VAL A 43 -17.19 -23.48 6.62
N LYS A 44 -18.49 -23.63 6.87
CA LYS A 44 -19.53 -22.80 6.24
C LYS A 44 -19.35 -21.31 6.56
N ILE A 45 -19.06 -20.98 7.82
CA ILE A 45 -18.82 -19.58 8.24
C ILE A 45 -17.52 -19.05 7.63
N LEU A 46 -16.43 -19.84 7.67
CA LEU A 46 -15.16 -19.47 7.06
C LEU A 46 -15.28 -19.23 5.54
N ARG A 47 -16.14 -19.97 4.83
CA ARG A 47 -16.44 -19.72 3.42
C ARG A 47 -17.07 -18.35 3.20
N THR A 48 -18.09 -18.01 3.97
CA THR A 48 -18.77 -16.71 3.86
C THR A 48 -17.83 -15.56 4.17
N ILE A 49 -17.04 -15.68 5.25
CA ILE A 49 -16.03 -14.67 5.60
C ILE A 49 -14.95 -14.59 4.53
N GLY A 50 -14.48 -15.72 4.02
CA GLY A 50 -13.49 -15.79 2.95
C GLY A 50 -13.93 -15.03 1.70
N ASN A 51 -15.18 -15.20 1.26
CA ASN A 51 -15.74 -14.43 0.14
C ASN A 51 -15.76 -12.92 0.43
N ILE A 52 -16.11 -12.50 1.65
CA ILE A 52 -16.12 -11.08 2.03
C ILE A 52 -14.70 -10.50 1.99
N VAL A 53 -13.75 -11.16 2.67
CA VAL A 53 -12.33 -10.75 2.73
C VAL A 53 -11.73 -10.64 1.32
N LEU A 54 -12.14 -11.54 0.44
CA LEU A 54 -11.69 -11.59 -0.93
C LEU A 54 -12.25 -10.44 -1.78
N VAL A 55 -13.52 -10.09 -1.61
CA VAL A 55 -14.11 -8.90 -2.25
C VAL A 55 -13.45 -7.63 -1.74
N THR A 56 -13.18 -7.52 -0.43
CA THR A 56 -12.48 -6.37 0.14
C THR A 56 -11.05 -6.26 -0.39
N MET A 57 -10.30 -7.36 -0.46
CA MET A 57 -8.94 -7.35 -1.03
C MET A 57 -8.92 -6.94 -2.52
N LEU A 58 -9.92 -7.33 -3.31
CA LEU A 58 -10.04 -6.89 -4.71
C LEU A 58 -10.26 -5.37 -4.79
N LEU A 59 -11.13 -4.83 -3.94
CA LEU A 59 -11.39 -3.39 -3.87
C LEU A 59 -10.13 -2.62 -3.42
N ASP A 60 -9.42 -3.11 -2.40
CA ASP A 60 -8.17 -2.54 -1.92
C ASP A 60 -7.09 -2.56 -3.00
N PHE A 61 -7.01 -3.63 -3.79
CA PHE A 61 -6.08 -3.71 -4.92
C PHE A 61 -6.42 -2.67 -6.00
N MET A 62 -7.70 -2.49 -6.34
CA MET A 62 -8.14 -1.46 -7.29
C MET A 62 -7.75 -0.06 -6.82
N PHE A 63 -8.05 0.27 -5.55
CA PHE A 63 -7.67 1.56 -4.97
C PHE A 63 -6.15 1.73 -4.83
N ALA A 64 -5.40 0.67 -4.52
CA ALA A 64 -3.94 0.72 -4.48
C ALA A 64 -3.36 1.02 -5.87
N CYS A 65 -3.91 0.43 -6.93
CA CYS A 65 -3.48 0.74 -8.30
C CYS A 65 -3.75 2.19 -8.69
N ILE A 66 -4.92 2.72 -8.32
CA ILE A 66 -5.26 4.13 -8.52
C ILE A 66 -4.32 5.02 -7.68
N GLY A 67 -4.09 4.66 -6.41
CA GLY A 67 -3.23 5.39 -5.50
C GLY A 67 -1.78 5.46 -5.99
N VAL A 68 -1.23 4.38 -6.53
CA VAL A 68 0.11 4.38 -7.14
C VAL A 68 0.16 5.28 -8.37
N GLN A 69 -0.88 5.31 -9.20
CA GLN A 69 -0.91 6.21 -10.37
C GLN A 69 -0.96 7.68 -9.97
N LEU A 70 -1.65 8.02 -8.87
CA LEU A 70 -1.84 9.41 -8.43
C LEU A 70 -0.72 9.92 -7.52
N PHE A 71 -0.24 9.07 -6.60
CA PHE A 71 0.55 9.48 -5.43
C PHE A 71 1.96 8.89 -5.38
N LYS A 72 2.40 8.12 -6.39
CA LYS A 72 3.77 7.61 -6.44
C LYS A 72 4.80 8.74 -6.38
N GLY A 73 5.71 8.65 -5.41
CA GLY A 73 6.76 9.63 -5.14
C GLY A 73 6.26 10.95 -4.53
N LYS A 74 4.98 11.06 -4.15
CA LYS A 74 4.40 12.31 -3.61
C LYS A 74 4.48 12.43 -2.10
N PHE A 75 4.73 11.34 -1.39
CA PHE A 75 4.69 11.29 0.08
C PHE A 75 6.07 11.49 0.73
N TYR A 76 7.02 12.03 -0.03
CA TYR A 76 8.31 12.44 0.51
C TYR A 76 8.19 13.82 1.17
N ALA A 77 8.81 13.97 2.33
CA ALA A 77 8.88 15.21 3.07
C ALA A 77 10.25 15.39 3.71
N CYS A 78 10.64 16.65 3.91
CA CYS A 78 11.83 16.97 4.68
C CYS A 78 11.53 16.86 6.18
N THR A 79 12.53 16.47 6.97
CA THR A 79 12.45 16.51 8.44
C THR A 79 12.32 17.93 9.01
N ASP A 80 12.70 18.94 8.23
CA ASP A 80 12.55 20.37 8.53
C ASP A 80 11.26 20.92 7.88
N PRO A 81 10.26 21.40 8.66
CA PRO A 81 8.99 21.90 8.13
C PRO A 81 9.12 23.16 7.26
N ASP A 82 10.24 23.88 7.35
CA ASP A 82 10.48 25.07 6.54
C ASP A 82 10.97 24.74 5.12
N LYS A 83 11.25 23.47 4.82
CA LYS A 83 11.79 23.00 3.53
C LYS A 83 10.82 22.07 2.83
N MET A 84 10.35 22.48 1.66
CA MET A 84 9.33 21.76 0.88
C MET A 84 9.91 20.97 -0.31
N THR A 85 11.19 21.12 -0.63
CA THR A 85 11.81 20.47 -1.80
C THR A 85 13.06 19.71 -1.41
N GLU A 86 13.32 18.59 -2.11
CA GLU A 86 14.51 17.74 -1.90
C GLU A 86 15.82 18.53 -2.04
N GLU A 87 15.89 19.43 -3.01
CA GLU A 87 17.10 20.23 -3.26
C GLU A 87 17.45 21.17 -2.09
N THR A 88 16.43 21.68 -1.40
CA THR A 88 16.58 22.60 -0.26
C THR A 88 16.69 21.87 1.08
N CYS A 89 16.37 20.57 1.13
CA CYS A 89 16.46 19.70 2.30
C CYS A 89 17.91 19.21 2.52
N LYS A 90 18.85 20.15 2.72
CA LYS A 90 20.27 19.86 2.93
C LYS A 90 20.83 20.60 4.15
N GLY A 91 21.89 20.05 4.74
CA GLY A 91 22.55 20.62 5.92
C GLY A 91 21.82 20.28 7.21
N TRP A 92 21.83 21.22 8.17
CA TRP A 92 21.36 20.99 9.54
C TRP A 92 20.24 21.97 9.90
N TYR A 93 19.30 21.52 10.72
CA TYR A 93 18.21 22.34 11.26
C TYR A 93 18.12 22.17 12.78
N ILE A 94 17.53 23.17 13.43
CA ILE A 94 17.36 23.19 14.88
C ILE A 94 15.92 22.77 15.16
N ARG A 95 15.75 21.66 15.89
CA ARG A 95 14.44 21.20 16.34
C ARG A 95 14.20 21.68 17.77
N TYR A 96 13.10 22.39 17.97
CA TYR A 96 12.61 22.74 19.30
C TYR A 96 11.83 21.56 19.87
N GLN A 97 12.26 21.02 21.01
CA GLN A 97 11.46 20.03 21.74
C GLN A 97 10.40 20.74 22.58
N GLU A 98 9.14 20.30 22.46
CA GLU A 98 8.05 20.80 23.30
C GLU A 98 8.32 20.45 24.77
N GLY A 99 8.49 21.47 25.61
CA GLY A 99 8.65 21.32 27.07
C GLY A 99 10.07 21.52 27.62
N ALA A 100 11.09 21.67 26.78
CA ALA A 100 12.45 22.01 27.22
C ALA A 100 12.69 23.52 27.15
N LEU A 101 13.09 24.15 28.27
CA LEU A 101 13.25 25.60 28.34
C LEU A 101 14.31 26.12 27.36
N HIS A 102 15.38 25.36 27.07
CA HIS A 102 16.51 25.79 26.21
C HIS A 102 17.27 24.66 25.48
N GLU A 103 16.74 23.44 25.39
CA GLU A 103 17.49 22.34 24.75
C GLU A 103 17.26 22.38 23.23
N LEU A 104 18.14 23.09 22.54
CA LEU A 104 18.20 23.15 21.08
C LEU A 104 18.89 21.88 20.56
N GLU A 105 18.15 21.05 19.85
CA GLU A 105 18.70 19.83 19.26
C GLU A 105 19.01 20.06 17.78
N VAL A 106 20.29 20.00 17.41
CA VAL A 106 20.73 20.10 16.02
C VAL A 106 20.59 18.74 15.37
N ARG A 107 19.75 18.65 14.33
CA ARG A 107 19.53 17.42 13.57
C ARG A 107 19.87 17.63 12.09
N PRO A 108 20.37 16.61 11.38
CA PRO A 108 20.56 16.69 9.94
C PRO A 108 19.19 16.75 9.25
N ARG A 109 19.11 17.52 8.16
CA ARG A 109 17.94 17.48 7.28
C ARG A 109 17.98 16.21 6.45
N GLU A 110 16.89 15.46 6.46
CA GLU A 110 16.74 14.24 5.69
C GLU A 110 15.45 14.30 4.87
N TRP A 111 15.55 13.93 3.59
CA TRP A 111 14.40 13.79 2.71
C TRP A 111 13.88 12.37 2.83
N THR A 112 12.81 12.20 3.59
CA THR A 112 12.32 10.88 3.99
C THR A 112 10.91 10.64 3.47
N ASN A 113 10.62 9.38 3.17
CA ASN A 113 9.29 8.96 2.73
C ASN A 113 8.41 8.61 3.94
N ALA A 114 7.11 8.86 3.83
CA ALA A 114 6.16 8.38 4.82
C ALA A 114 6.19 6.85 4.93
N GLY A 115 6.02 6.33 6.15
CA GLY A 115 6.00 4.88 6.41
C GLY A 115 4.85 4.17 5.68
N LEU A 116 3.71 4.84 5.54
CA LEU A 116 2.60 4.44 4.67
C LEU A 116 2.64 5.30 3.40
N ASN A 117 2.88 4.71 2.24
CA ASN A 117 3.01 5.39 0.96
C ASN A 117 2.43 4.58 -0.21
N PHE A 118 2.31 5.21 -1.37
CA PHE A 118 1.78 4.62 -2.60
C PHE A 118 2.86 4.47 -3.68
N ASP A 119 4.12 4.19 -3.31
CA ASP A 119 5.18 4.03 -4.31
C ASP A 119 5.07 2.72 -5.10
N ASN A 120 4.53 1.68 -4.44
CA ASN A 120 4.29 0.35 -4.98
C ASN A 120 2.90 -0.15 -4.56
N ILE A 121 2.33 -1.08 -5.33
CA ILE A 121 0.97 -1.61 -5.07
C ILE A 121 0.87 -2.24 -3.68
N LEU A 122 1.88 -3.01 -3.26
CA LEU A 122 1.88 -3.66 -1.94
C LEU A 122 1.86 -2.64 -0.78
N ASN A 123 2.65 -1.57 -0.89
CA ASN A 123 2.64 -0.49 0.10
C ASN A 123 1.30 0.25 0.11
N GLY A 124 0.70 0.48 -1.06
CA GLY A 124 -0.63 1.07 -1.19
C GLY A 124 -1.72 0.20 -0.56
N MET A 125 -1.66 -1.12 -0.73
CA MET A 125 -2.58 -2.05 -0.06
C MET A 125 -2.41 -2.02 1.46
N LEU A 126 -1.17 -1.96 1.98
CA LEU A 126 -0.91 -1.85 3.41
C LEU A 126 -1.43 -0.51 3.98
N ALA A 127 -1.26 0.57 3.23
CA ALA A 127 -1.79 1.89 3.59
C ALA A 127 -3.32 1.87 3.67
N LEU A 128 -3.99 1.30 2.66
CA LEU A 128 -5.46 1.16 2.64
C LEU A 128 -5.97 0.26 3.76
N PHE A 129 -5.28 -0.86 4.04
CA PHE A 129 -5.60 -1.72 5.17
C PHE A 129 -5.55 -0.95 6.50
N THR A 130 -4.48 -0.20 6.73
CA THR A 130 -4.32 0.61 7.96
C THR A 130 -5.39 1.71 8.08
N ILE A 131 -5.76 2.34 6.96
CA ILE A 131 -6.86 3.32 6.94
C ILE A 131 -8.21 2.66 7.25
N SER A 132 -8.45 1.45 6.73
CA SER A 132 -9.69 0.71 6.98
C SER A 132 -9.88 0.28 8.45
N THR A 133 -8.79 0.10 9.20
CA THR A 133 -8.84 -0.16 10.64
C THR A 133 -8.97 1.12 11.46
N PHE A 134 -8.95 2.29 10.82
CA PHE A 134 -8.92 3.62 11.44
C PHE A 134 -7.73 3.81 12.41
N GLU A 135 -6.67 3.01 12.28
CA GLU A 135 -5.48 3.16 13.12
C GLU A 135 -4.53 4.17 12.51
N GLY A 136 -4.31 5.29 13.20
CA GLY A 136 -3.36 6.31 12.74
C GLY A 136 -3.90 7.27 11.67
N TRP A 137 -5.20 7.25 11.37
CA TRP A 137 -5.88 8.31 10.62
C TRP A 137 -6.65 9.24 11.58
N PRO A 138 -6.65 10.58 11.41
CA PRO A 138 -5.90 11.39 10.45
C PRO A 138 -4.54 11.79 11.04
N LYS A 139 -3.45 11.27 10.50
CA LYS A 139 -2.09 11.74 10.81
C LYS A 139 -1.47 12.35 9.56
#